data_AF-A0AAW1KH37-F1
#
_entry.id   AF-A0AAW1KH37-F1
#
_cell.length_a   1.000
_cell.length_b   1.000
_cell.length_c   1.000
_cell.angle_alpha   90.00
_cell.angle_beta   90.00
_cell.angle_gamma   90.00
#
_symmetry.space_group_name_H-M   'P 1'
#
loop_
_entity.id
_entity.type
_entity.pdbx_description
1 polymer ?
#
loop_
_entity_poly.entity_id
_entity_poly.type
_entity_poly.pdbx_seq_one_letter_code
_entity_poly.pdbx_strand_id
1 'polypeptide(L)'
;MLLLGFFSSRACKFGLFCDRVPKEVQIKDAIFGIALARNKVKPTTLQKSWRKLWPEAYGEETDSNPIENDAVVKLLDNVHHEIRNLPRDEVESWIDIDHYVPVVEEITDQMIVENVIENQQEFQPQDVETDEEEEGTNVLNTTAPPTWSEAAAVIDTFIRFAEFSKSYNATELINLRAFKEKV
;
A
#
# COMPACT_ATOMS: atom_id res chain seq x y z
N MET A 1 -13.75 7.90 -2.18
CA MET A 1 -14.43 6.57 -2.21
C MET A 1 -14.54 5.94 -3.60
N LEU A 2 -14.69 6.70 -4.69
CA LEU A 2 -14.90 6.15 -6.04
C LEU A 2 -13.65 5.47 -6.66
N LEU A 3 -12.44 5.96 -6.33
CA LEU A 3 -11.19 5.36 -6.81
C LEU A 3 -10.96 3.93 -6.28
N LEU A 4 -11.37 3.64 -5.04
CA LEU A 4 -11.28 2.31 -4.44
C LEU A 4 -12.19 1.29 -5.15
N GLY A 5 -13.40 1.71 -5.55
CA GLY A 5 -14.35 0.85 -6.28
C GLY A 5 -13.87 0.48 -7.69
N PHE A 6 -13.27 1.44 -8.41
CA PHE A 6 -12.76 1.21 -9.76
C PHE A 6 -11.51 0.32 -9.77
N PHE A 7 -10.63 0.48 -8.77
CA PHE A 7 -9.47 -0.39 -8.59
C PHE A 7 -9.88 -1.81 -8.19
N SER A 8 -10.85 -1.97 -7.29
CA SER A 8 -11.31 -3.29 -6.84
C SER A 8 -11.87 -4.16 -7.98
N SER A 9 -12.64 -3.57 -8.90
CA SER A 9 -13.28 -4.31 -10.01
C SER A 9 -12.29 -4.73 -11.11
N ARG A 10 -11.25 -3.92 -11.38
CA ARG A 10 -10.20 -4.26 -12.35
C ARG A 10 -9.05 -5.09 -11.78
N ALA A 11 -8.76 -5.00 -10.47
CA ALA A 11 -7.67 -5.74 -9.82
C ALA A 11 -7.92 -7.25 -9.77
N CYS A 12 -9.17 -7.71 -9.62
CA CYS A 12 -9.48 -9.15 -9.68
C CYS A 12 -9.21 -9.77 -11.06
N LYS A 13 -9.21 -8.97 -12.15
CA LYS A 13 -8.88 -9.46 -13.49
C LYS A 13 -7.38 -9.71 -13.70
N PHE A 14 -6.53 -9.19 -12.82
CA PHE A 14 -5.06 -9.35 -12.88
C PHE A 14 -4.50 -10.29 -11.80
N GLY A 15 -5.36 -11.05 -11.10
CA GLY A 15 -4.94 -12.10 -10.17
C GLY A 15 -4.09 -11.62 -8.99
N LEU A 16 -4.11 -10.32 -8.68
CA LEU A 16 -3.22 -9.70 -7.70
C LEU A 16 -3.89 -9.36 -6.37
N PHE A 17 -5.21 -9.53 -6.26
CA PHE A 17 -5.94 -8.94 -5.12
C PHE A 17 -7.17 -9.72 -4.64
N CYS A 18 -7.49 -10.88 -5.23
CA CYS A 18 -8.82 -11.49 -5.01
C CYS A 18 -8.85 -12.53 -3.86
N ASP A 19 -7.72 -13.09 -3.42
CA ASP A 19 -7.80 -14.27 -2.54
C ASP A 19 -7.78 -13.96 -1.04
N ARG A 20 -7.27 -12.80 -0.60
CA ARG A 20 -7.35 -12.34 0.80
C ARG A 20 -7.24 -10.82 0.87
N VAL A 21 -8.36 -10.11 0.74
CA VAL A 21 -8.42 -8.74 1.27
C VAL A 21 -8.71 -8.89 2.77
N PRO A 22 -7.75 -8.63 3.67
CA PRO A 22 -8.05 -8.59 5.10
C PRO A 22 -9.16 -7.54 5.32
N LYS A 23 -10.03 -7.78 6.31
CA LYS A 23 -11.20 -6.92 6.60
C LYS A 23 -10.82 -5.47 6.92
N GLU A 24 -9.54 -5.22 7.17
CA GLU A 24 -8.95 -3.91 7.43
C GLU A 24 -7.80 -3.70 6.44
N VAL A 25 -8.01 -2.83 5.45
CA VAL A 25 -6.97 -2.43 4.50
C VAL A 25 -6.46 -1.08 4.96
N GLN A 26 -5.20 -1.02 5.39
CA GLN A 26 -4.58 0.26 5.73
C GLN A 26 -4.16 0.99 4.46
N ILE A 27 -4.03 2.31 4.54
CA ILE A 27 -3.56 3.15 3.42
C ILE A 27 -2.18 2.66 2.94
N LYS A 28 -1.33 2.18 3.85
CA LYS A 28 -0.01 1.61 3.55
C LYS A 28 -0.12 0.38 2.63
N ASP A 29 -1.11 -0.48 2.84
CA ASP A 29 -1.34 -1.67 2.01
C ASP A 29 -1.78 -1.30 0.59
N ALA A 30 -2.62 -0.27 0.47
CA ALA A 30 -3.05 0.25 -0.83
C ALA A 30 -1.86 0.86 -1.61
N ILE A 31 -1.02 1.66 -0.94
CA ILE A 31 0.19 2.24 -1.54
C ILE A 31 1.13 1.14 -1.99
N PHE A 32 1.37 0.14 -1.14
CA PHE A 32 2.22 -1.01 -1.45
C PHE A 32 1.67 -1.82 -2.63
N GLY A 33 0.35 -2.06 -2.65
CA GLY A 33 -0.32 -2.75 -3.75
C GLY A 33 -0.17 -2.02 -5.08
N ILE A 34 -0.30 -0.69 -5.09
CA ILE A 34 -0.07 0.14 -6.28
C ILE A 34 1.38 0.05 -6.75
N ALA A 35 2.35 0.13 -5.83
CA ALA A 35 3.77 0.01 -6.16
C ALA A 35 4.10 -1.36 -6.80
N LEU A 36 3.58 -2.44 -6.22
CA LEU A 36 3.74 -3.79 -6.79
C LEU A 36 3.09 -3.92 -8.17
N ALA A 37 1.90 -3.35 -8.36
CA ALA A 37 1.21 -3.35 -9.65
C ALA A 37 2.02 -2.58 -10.70
N ARG A 38 2.57 -1.41 -10.36
CA ARG A 38 3.41 -0.59 -11.26
C ARG A 38 4.61 -1.38 -11.80
N ASN A 39 5.28 -2.17 -10.95
CA ASN A 39 6.42 -3.00 -11.37
C ASN A 39 6.03 -4.13 -12.34
N LYS A 40 4.78 -4.57 -12.34
CA LYS A 40 4.27 -5.62 -13.23
C LYS A 40 3.73 -5.08 -14.55
N VAL A 41 3.41 -3.78 -14.63
CA VAL A 41 2.89 -3.14 -15.85
C VAL A 41 4.06 -2.81 -16.79
N LYS A 42 4.02 -3.34 -18.01
CA LYS A 42 5.00 -3.00 -19.05
C LYS A 42 4.89 -1.51 -19.41
N PRO A 43 6.01 -0.79 -19.63
CA PRO A 43 5.98 0.62 -20.06
C PRO A 43 5.12 0.83 -21.31
N THR A 44 5.18 -0.12 -22.26
CA THR A 44 4.38 -0.08 -23.49
C THR A 44 2.87 -0.23 -23.25
N THR A 45 2.45 -0.92 -22.20
CA THR A 45 1.04 -1.01 -21.80
C THR A 45 0.56 0.35 -21.29
N LEU A 46 1.35 0.98 -20.41
CA LEU A 46 1.05 2.29 -19.84
C LEU A 46 0.99 3.36 -20.95
N GLN A 47 1.97 3.36 -21.86
CA GLN A 47 2.00 4.24 -23.02
C GLN A 47 0.78 4.05 -23.93
N LYS A 48 0.40 2.80 -24.23
CA LYS A 48 -0.78 2.51 -25.07
C LYS A 48 -2.09 2.93 -24.40
N SER A 49 -2.20 2.83 -23.07
CA SER A 49 -3.38 3.35 -22.35
C SER A 49 -3.42 4.87 -22.35
N TRP A 50 -2.29 5.54 -22.12
CA TRP A 50 -2.21 7.00 -22.15
C TRP A 50 -2.47 7.56 -23.54
N ARG A 51 -1.96 6.93 -24.60
CA ARG A 51 -2.21 7.34 -25.99
C ARG A 51 -3.69 7.37 -26.36
N LYS A 52 -4.51 6.51 -25.75
CA LYS A 52 -5.97 6.50 -25.98
C LYS A 52 -6.70 7.64 -25.28
N LEU A 53 -6.20 8.05 -24.13
CA LEU A 53 -6.77 9.13 -23.32
C LEU A 53 -6.27 10.50 -23.77
N TRP A 54 -5.02 10.55 -24.21
CA TRP A 54 -4.31 11.77 -24.57
C TRP A 54 -3.50 11.58 -25.86
N PRO A 55 -4.15 11.55 -27.03
CA PRO A 55 -3.46 11.34 -28.31
C PRO A 55 -2.47 12.45 -28.64
N GLU A 56 -2.79 13.69 -28.26
CA GLU A 56 -2.04 14.93 -28.58
C GLU A 56 -0.63 14.96 -27.97
N ALA A 57 -0.45 14.44 -26.75
CA ALA A 57 0.85 14.32 -26.07
C ALA A 57 1.81 13.34 -26.76
N TYR A 58 1.32 12.57 -27.73
CA TYR A 58 2.11 11.59 -28.49
C TYR A 58 2.08 11.86 -30.01
N GLY A 59 1.65 13.06 -30.43
CA GLY A 59 1.83 13.57 -31.78
C GLY A 59 3.27 14.01 -32.04
N GLU A 60 3.64 14.18 -33.31
CA GLU A 60 4.94 14.76 -33.68
C GLU A 60 4.89 16.28 -33.44
N GLU A 61 5.87 16.77 -32.68
CA GLU A 61 6.10 18.17 -32.29
C GLU A 61 5.04 18.79 -31.36
N THR A 62 5.18 18.52 -30.06
CA THR A 62 4.66 19.43 -29.03
C THR A 62 5.85 20.19 -28.44
N ASP A 63 5.95 21.47 -28.79
CA ASP A 63 6.71 22.42 -27.99
C ASP A 63 6.33 22.24 -26.52
N SER A 64 7.32 22.27 -25.64
CA SER A 64 7.16 22.10 -24.18
C SER A 64 6.48 23.32 -23.56
N ASN A 65 5.32 23.69 -24.09
CA ASN A 65 4.47 24.73 -23.55
C ASN A 65 3.74 24.15 -22.33
N PRO A 66 3.60 24.93 -21.25
CA PRO A 66 2.80 24.52 -20.11
C PRO A 66 1.40 24.13 -20.60
N ILE A 67 0.95 22.94 -20.19
CA ILE A 67 -0.38 22.45 -20.51
C ILE A 67 -1.38 23.36 -19.81
N GLU A 68 -2.11 24.15 -20.58
CA GLU A 68 -3.16 25.02 -20.05
C GLU A 68 -4.32 24.16 -19.49
N ASN A 69 -4.93 24.60 -18.38
CA ASN A 69 -6.07 23.90 -17.76
C ASN A 69 -7.20 23.61 -18.77
N ASP A 70 -7.40 24.49 -19.76
CA ASP A 70 -8.41 24.29 -20.81
C ASP A 70 -8.10 23.08 -21.72
N ALA A 71 -6.82 22.75 -21.93
CA ALA A 71 -6.43 21.53 -22.64
C ALA A 71 -6.79 20.29 -21.82
N VAL A 72 -6.58 20.32 -20.50
CA VAL A 72 -6.97 19.23 -19.58
C VAL A 72 -8.49 19.01 -19.59
N VAL A 73 -9.27 20.09 -19.54
CA VAL A 73 -10.74 20.00 -19.57
C VAL A 73 -11.25 19.42 -20.89
N LYS A 74 -10.66 19.79 -22.03
CA LYS A 74 -10.99 19.22 -23.35
C LYS A 74 -10.69 17.73 -23.46
N LEU A 75 -9.71 17.21 -22.72
CA LEU A 75 -9.38 15.79 -22.74
C LEU A 75 -10.40 14.94 -21.99
N LEU A 76 -11.10 15.53 -21.01
CA LEU A 76 -12.16 14.86 -20.26
C LEU A 76 -13.38 14.54 -21.13
N ASP A 77 -13.57 15.25 -22.25
CA ASP A 77 -14.60 14.92 -23.24
C ASP A 77 -14.41 13.54 -23.88
N ASN A 78 -13.17 13.03 -23.90
CA ASN A 78 -12.84 11.70 -24.42
C ASN A 78 -12.97 10.59 -23.37
N VAL A 79 -13.34 10.92 -22.14
CA VAL A 79 -13.42 10.00 -21.00
C VAL A 79 -14.86 9.52 -20.81
N HIS A 80 -15.05 8.51 -19.96
CA HIS A 80 -16.35 7.90 -19.66
C HIS A 80 -17.42 8.95 -19.30
N HIS A 81 -18.67 8.67 -19.69
CA HIS A 81 -19.81 9.61 -19.62
C HIS A 81 -20.06 10.23 -18.23
N GLU A 82 -19.71 9.52 -17.16
CA GLU A 82 -19.84 10.01 -15.77
C GLU A 82 -18.89 11.18 -15.47
N ILE A 83 -17.70 11.19 -16.08
CA ILE A 83 -16.69 12.24 -15.89
C ILE A 83 -17.00 13.43 -16.81
N ARG A 84 -17.54 13.18 -17.99
CA ARG A 84 -17.94 14.21 -18.96
C ARG A 84 -19.10 15.10 -18.47
N ASN A 85 -19.96 14.56 -17.61
CA ASN A 85 -21.14 15.27 -17.11
C ASN A 85 -20.87 16.09 -15.84
N LEU A 86 -19.63 16.09 -15.33
CA LEU A 86 -19.26 16.89 -14.18
C LEU A 86 -19.28 18.40 -14.54
N PRO A 87 -19.75 19.27 -13.63
CA PRO A 87 -19.69 20.69 -13.84
C PRO A 87 -18.23 21.15 -13.96
N ARG A 88 -17.97 22.10 -14.86
CA ARG A 88 -16.63 22.63 -15.12
C ARG A 88 -15.96 23.14 -13.83
N ASP A 89 -16.73 23.83 -12.99
CA ASP A 89 -16.25 24.39 -11.72
C ASP A 89 -15.70 23.30 -10.78
N GLU A 90 -16.31 22.10 -10.77
CA GLU A 90 -15.84 20.97 -9.97
C GLU A 90 -14.54 20.40 -10.55
N VAL A 91 -14.46 20.26 -11.87
CA VAL A 91 -13.25 19.80 -12.56
C VAL A 91 -12.08 20.76 -12.35
N GLU A 92 -12.31 22.07 -12.46
CA GLU A 92 -11.29 23.10 -12.20
C GLU A 92 -10.82 23.04 -10.74
N SER A 93 -11.76 22.86 -9.79
CA SER A 93 -11.40 22.67 -8.39
C SER A 93 -10.51 21.45 -8.16
N TRP A 94 -10.62 20.40 -8.98
CA TRP A 94 -9.78 19.21 -8.90
C TRP A 94 -8.38 19.41 -9.47
N ILE A 95 -8.28 20.18 -10.56
CA ILE A 95 -7.00 20.53 -11.19
C ILE A 95 -6.16 21.37 -10.22
N ASP A 96 -6.80 22.23 -9.42
CA ASP A 96 -6.12 23.14 -8.50
C ASP A 96 -5.93 22.59 -7.06
N ILE A 97 -6.25 21.31 -6.80
CA ILE A 97 -6.17 20.70 -5.45
C ILE A 97 -4.77 20.82 -4.85
N ASP A 98 -3.73 20.66 -5.66
CA ASP A 98 -2.33 20.66 -5.22
C ASP A 98 -1.62 22.02 -5.46
N HIS A 99 -2.33 23.05 -5.94
CA HIS A 99 -1.74 24.35 -6.26
C HIS A 99 -0.99 24.99 -5.09
N TYR A 100 -1.49 24.79 -3.87
CA TYR A 100 -0.93 25.35 -2.64
C TYR A 100 -0.06 24.37 -1.87
N VAL A 101 0.10 23.13 -2.36
CA VAL A 101 0.98 22.15 -1.72
C VAL A 101 2.42 22.46 -2.17
N PRO A 102 3.34 22.72 -1.23
CA PRO A 102 4.72 22.98 -1.60
C PRO A 102 5.30 21.74 -2.32
N VAL A 103 5.83 21.96 -3.52
CA VAL A 103 6.46 20.90 -4.35
C VAL A 103 7.67 20.28 -3.66
N VAL A 104 8.31 21.03 -2.77
CA VAL A 104 9.46 20.59 -1.97
C VAL A 104 9.09 20.76 -0.50
N GLU A 105 9.02 19.64 0.22
CA GLU A 105 8.94 19.64 1.68
C GLU A 105 10.36 19.52 2.23
N GLU A 106 10.80 20.53 2.99
CA GLU A 106 12.09 20.48 3.69
C GLU A 106 11.95 19.64 4.96
N ILE A 107 12.25 18.34 4.84
CA ILE A 107 12.32 17.45 5.98
C ILE A 107 13.68 17.65 6.67
N THR A 108 13.67 18.20 7.88
CA THR A 108 14.88 18.37 8.69
C THR A 108 15.26 17.08 9.42
N ASP A 109 16.55 16.91 9.72
CA ASP A 109 17.05 15.75 10.48
C ASP A 109 16.32 15.58 11.82
N GLN A 110 15.96 16.69 12.49
CA GLN A 110 15.18 16.66 13.72
C GLN A 110 13.78 16.06 13.53
N MET A 111 13.07 16.42 12.46
CA MET A 111 11.73 15.86 12.16
C MET A 111 11.78 14.38 11.80
N ILE A 112 12.89 13.90 11.23
CA ILE A 112 13.11 12.47 10.97
C ILE A 112 13.29 11.74 12.29
N VAL A 113 14.14 12.26 13.18
CA VAL A 113 14.39 11.66 14.49
C VAL A 113 13.12 11.64 15.34
N GLU A 114 12.36 12.73 15.39
CA GLU A 114 11.11 12.84 16.13
C GLU A 114 10.07 11.84 15.62
N ASN A 115 9.87 11.73 14.30
CA ASN A 115 8.99 10.71 13.72
C ASN A 115 9.45 9.28 14.03
N VAL A 116 10.74 9.00 14.08
CA VAL A 116 11.25 7.65 14.41
C VAL A 116 11.02 7.32 15.88
N ILE A 117 11.17 8.29 16.79
CA ILE A 117 10.98 8.10 18.23
C ILE A 117 9.48 8.01 18.57
N GLU A 118 8.64 8.89 18.02
CA GLU A 118 7.20 8.90 18.27
C GLU A 118 6.52 7.61 17.75
N ASN A 119 6.91 7.13 16.56
CA ASN A 119 6.41 5.85 16.04
C ASN A 119 6.99 4.61 16.78
N GLN A 120 7.97 4.78 17.67
CA GLN A 120 8.42 3.73 18.59
C GLN A 120 7.71 3.76 19.95
N GLN A 121 6.96 4.83 20.26
CA GLN A 121 6.45 5.09 21.60
C GLN A 121 4.94 4.81 21.78
N GLU A 122 4.28 4.16 20.83
CA GLU A 122 2.95 3.56 21.05
C GLU A 122 3.06 2.14 21.59
N PHE A 123 3.45 2.02 22.87
CA PHE A 123 2.96 0.96 23.76
C PHE A 123 3.16 1.43 25.21
N GLN A 124 2.37 2.42 25.62
CA GLN A 124 2.17 2.70 27.04
C GLN A 124 0.79 2.15 27.42
N PRO A 125 0.70 1.11 28.26
CA PRO A 125 -0.56 0.72 28.86
C PRO A 125 -0.94 1.82 29.86
N GLN A 126 -2.07 2.48 29.62
CA GLN A 126 -2.72 3.28 30.65
C GLN A 126 -3.16 2.35 31.78
N ASP A 127 -2.73 2.68 33.01
CA ASP A 127 -3.19 2.06 34.24
C ASP A 127 -4.72 2.18 34.32
N VAL A 128 -5.41 1.05 34.23
CA VAL A 128 -6.83 0.96 34.60
C VAL A 128 -6.88 0.13 35.88
N GLU A 129 -7.30 0.81 36.95
CA GLU A 129 -7.47 0.26 38.28
C GLU A 129 -8.32 -1.02 38.27
N THR A 130 -7.87 -1.94 39.11
CA THR A 130 -8.46 -3.25 39.38
C THR A 130 -9.79 -3.08 40.11
N ASP A 131 -10.82 -3.77 39.63
CA ASP A 131 -11.88 -4.27 40.50
C ASP A 131 -12.21 -5.71 40.07
N GLU A 132 -12.16 -6.61 41.03
CA GLU A 132 -12.32 -8.05 40.89
C GLU A 132 -13.81 -8.39 40.70
N GLU A 133 -14.14 -9.32 39.78
CA GLU A 133 -15.14 -10.40 39.99
C GLU A 133 -15.27 -11.34 38.76
N GLU A 134 -14.89 -12.60 39.02
CA GLU A 134 -15.31 -13.90 38.48
C GLU A 134 -15.44 -14.28 36.98
N GLU A 135 -14.66 -15.33 36.66
CA GLU A 135 -14.96 -16.51 35.84
C GLU A 135 -15.55 -16.36 34.42
N GLY A 136 -14.66 -16.49 33.45
CA GLY A 136 -15.01 -16.93 32.10
C GLY A 136 -13.75 -17.22 31.30
N THR A 137 -13.40 -18.51 31.17
CA THR A 137 -12.25 -19.03 30.42
C THR A 137 -12.13 -18.42 29.02
N ASN A 138 -11.26 -17.41 28.89
CA ASN A 138 -10.61 -17.05 27.64
C ASN A 138 -9.14 -16.85 28.00
N VAL A 139 -8.31 -17.83 27.64
CA VAL A 139 -6.86 -17.72 27.79
C VAL A 139 -6.38 -16.71 26.76
N LEU A 140 -6.53 -15.45 27.13
CA LEU A 140 -5.79 -14.32 26.65
C LEU A 140 -4.33 -14.60 27.03
N ASN A 141 -3.55 -15.15 26.11
CA ASN A 141 -2.09 -15.14 26.27
C ASN A 141 -1.60 -13.70 26.02
N THR A 142 -1.84 -12.85 27.02
CA THR A 142 -1.04 -11.68 27.32
C THR A 142 0.28 -12.19 27.89
N THR A 143 1.12 -12.78 27.05
CA THR A 143 2.53 -12.92 27.37
C THR A 143 3.23 -11.71 26.78
N ALA A 144 4.11 -11.10 27.57
CA ALA A 144 5.01 -10.03 27.13
C ALA A 144 5.53 -10.29 25.70
N PRO A 145 5.83 -9.23 24.90
CA PRO A 145 6.41 -9.42 23.58
C PRO A 145 7.58 -10.42 23.68
N PRO A 146 7.56 -11.51 22.89
CA PRO A 146 8.50 -12.60 23.05
C PRO A 146 9.91 -12.05 22.90
N THR A 147 10.77 -12.45 23.83
CA THR A 147 12.18 -12.09 23.76
C THR A 147 12.79 -12.69 22.49
N TRP A 148 13.86 -12.08 21.97
CA TRP A 148 14.59 -12.61 20.80
C TRP A 148 14.99 -14.09 20.96
N SER A 149 15.31 -14.50 22.20
CA SER A 149 15.63 -15.89 22.52
C SER A 149 14.43 -16.83 22.36
N GLU A 150 13.22 -16.40 22.75
CA GLU A 150 12.00 -17.19 22.61
C GLU A 150 11.58 -17.29 21.14
N ALA A 151 11.63 -16.18 20.40
CA ALA A 151 11.33 -16.15 18.97
C ALA A 151 12.29 -17.08 18.18
N ALA A 152 13.59 -17.03 18.48
CA ALA A 152 14.58 -17.91 17.87
C ALA A 152 14.32 -19.40 18.17
N ALA A 153 13.94 -19.74 19.41
CA ALA A 153 13.60 -21.11 19.79
C ALA A 153 12.36 -21.63 19.04
N VAL A 154 11.37 -20.77 18.78
CA VAL A 154 10.19 -21.11 17.98
C VAL A 154 10.55 -21.37 16.52
N ILE A 155 11.42 -20.54 15.93
CA ILE A 155 11.93 -20.75 14.56
C ILE A 155 12.66 -22.09 14.46
N ASP A 156 13.49 -22.44 15.44
CA ASP A 156 14.17 -23.73 15.48
C ASP A 156 13.22 -24.93 15.57
N THR A 157 12.17 -24.79 16.38
CA THR A 157 11.13 -25.80 16.51
C THR A 157 10.37 -25.97 15.19
N PHE A 158 10.07 -24.87 14.50
CA PHE A 158 9.40 -24.87 13.21
C PHE A 158 10.27 -25.50 12.10
N ILE A 159 11.56 -25.18 12.04
CA ILE A 159 12.48 -25.77 11.05
C ILE A 159 12.58 -27.29 11.26
N ARG A 160 12.70 -27.76 12.52
CA ARG A 160 12.67 -29.20 12.81
C ARG A 160 11.37 -29.83 12.35
N PHE A 161 10.22 -29.22 12.64
CA PHE A 161 8.94 -29.71 12.15
C PHE A 161 8.91 -29.82 10.61
N ALA A 162 9.39 -28.78 9.92
CA ALA A 162 9.43 -28.73 8.47
C ALA A 162 10.29 -29.87 7.89
N GLU A 163 11.44 -30.17 8.50
CA GLU A 163 12.34 -31.27 8.10
C GLU A 163 11.70 -32.66 8.24
N PHE A 164 10.84 -32.87 9.24
CA PHE A 164 10.15 -34.14 9.45
C PHE A 164 8.85 -34.25 8.65
N SER A 165 8.29 -33.13 8.20
CA SER A 165 7.07 -33.12 7.40
C SER A 165 7.39 -33.35 5.91
N LYS A 166 6.53 -34.10 5.21
CA LYS A 166 6.66 -34.32 3.75
C LYS A 166 6.12 -33.15 2.91
N SER A 167 5.69 -32.09 3.58
CA SER A 167 5.00 -30.95 2.95
C SER A 167 5.96 -29.91 2.38
N TYR A 168 7.26 -29.98 2.73
CA TYR A 168 8.27 -29.04 2.25
C TYR A 168 9.27 -29.73 1.34
N ASN A 169 9.67 -29.03 0.27
CA ASN A 169 10.72 -29.45 -0.63
C ASN A 169 12.11 -29.02 -0.11
N ALA A 170 13.17 -29.68 -0.58
CA ALA A 170 14.56 -29.39 -0.22
C ALA A 170 14.94 -27.91 -0.41
N THR A 171 14.46 -27.28 -1.48
CA THR A 171 14.69 -25.84 -1.74
C THR A 171 14.05 -24.95 -0.69
N GLU A 172 12.85 -25.31 -0.21
CA GLU A 172 12.14 -24.54 0.82
C GLU A 172 12.84 -24.68 2.18
N LEU A 173 13.34 -25.87 2.51
CA LEU A 173 14.13 -26.11 3.72
C LEU A 173 15.45 -25.32 3.71
N ILE A 174 16.14 -25.24 2.56
CA ILE A 174 17.35 -24.43 2.41
C ILE A 174 17.03 -22.94 2.64
N ASN A 175 15.92 -22.44 2.09
CA ASN A 175 15.50 -21.06 2.29
C ASN A 175 15.13 -20.76 3.75
N LEU A 176 14.47 -21.71 4.44
CA LEU A 176 14.15 -21.57 5.87
C LEU A 176 15.42 -21.51 6.74
N ARG A 177 16.43 -22.31 6.42
CA ARG A 177 17.74 -22.25 7.10
C ARG A 177 18.48 -20.94 6.81
N ALA A 178 18.46 -20.48 5.56
CA ALA A 178 19.04 -19.19 5.19
C ALA A 178 18.30 -17.99 5.82
N PHE A 179 16.99 -18.13 6.09
CA PHE A 179 16.24 -17.15 6.85
C PHE A 179 16.68 -17.10 8.31
N LYS A 180 16.88 -18.26 8.96
CA LYS A 180 17.40 -18.34 10.33
C LYS A 180 18.75 -17.64 10.48
N GLU A 181 19.66 -17.73 9.49
CA GLU A 181 20.97 -17.07 9.57
C GLU A 181 20.91 -15.53 9.50
N LYS A 182 19.77 -14.97 9.07
CA LYS A 182 19.56 -13.52 8.95
C LYS A 182 18.86 -12.91 10.16
N VAL A 183 18.32 -13.74 11.05
CA VAL A 183 17.63 -13.37 12.28
C VAL A 183 18.60 -13.57 13.44
#